data_AF-X1GAG5-F1
#
_entry.id   AF-X1GAG5-F1
#
_cell.length_a   1.000
_cell.length_b   1.000
_cell.length_c   1.000
_cell.angle_alpha   90.00
_cell.angle_beta   90.00
_cell.angle_gamma   90.00
#
_symmetry.space_group_name_H-M   'P 1'
#
loop_
_entity.id
_entity.type
_entity.pdbx_description
1 polymer ?
#
loop_
_entity_poly.entity_id
_entity_poly.type
_entity_poly.pdbx_seq_one_letter_code
_entity_poly.pdbx_strand_id
1 'polypeptide(L)'
;MFTNLKERTEVAGYRNYLLFIGLIAGSALSPLVYTRIGWSGMGILYGTIFIIVMSISLWGSKEKKEFSVEKALPFTQALKCSLKNRSFITYVLASFLVQLSFTMLIACLPFYTKYVLKGTEQDNTKMLLPIFLVAFATILIWKKITDKFGAKKAFRIAIITFSIAIIPLFFINNIKTGMIVSAFLGI
;
A
#
# COMPACT_ATOMS: atom_id res chain seq x y z
N MET A 1 10.13 3.60 20.23
CA MET A 1 10.71 3.78 18.88
C MET A 1 11.64 2.60 18.62
N PHE A 2 11.38 1.79 17.58
CA PHE A 2 12.17 0.59 17.29
C PHE A 2 13.57 0.99 16.79
N THR A 3 14.60 0.52 17.47
CA THR A 3 16.00 0.89 17.22
C THR A 3 16.63 0.04 16.13
N ASN A 4 16.10 -1.17 15.88
CA ASN A 4 16.68 -2.10 14.92
C ASN A 4 15.91 -2.11 13.58
N LEU A 5 16.64 -2.17 12.47
CA LEU A 5 16.07 -2.15 11.11
C LEU A 5 15.17 -3.38 10.88
N LYS A 6 15.50 -4.53 11.46
CA LYS A 6 14.67 -5.76 11.45
C LYS A 6 13.32 -5.56 12.16
N GLU A 7 13.32 -4.99 13.36
CA GLU A 7 12.07 -4.72 14.09
C GLU A 7 11.17 -3.74 13.33
N ARG A 8 11.75 -2.72 12.69
CA ARG A 8 10.98 -1.75 11.89
C ARG A 8 10.34 -2.39 10.66
N THR A 9 11.07 -3.25 9.94
CA THR A 9 10.53 -3.98 8.78
C THR A 9 9.47 -4.99 9.20
N GLU A 10 9.67 -5.67 10.34
CA GLU A 10 8.71 -6.63 10.86
C GLU A 10 7.39 -5.97 11.28
N VAL A 11 7.45 -4.89 12.04
CA VAL A 11 6.27 -4.12 12.46
C VAL A 11 5.57 -3.50 11.24
N ALA A 12 6.32 -2.99 10.27
CA ALA A 12 5.75 -2.51 9.02
C ALA A 12 5.04 -3.63 8.24
N GLY A 13 5.60 -4.84 8.24
CA GLY A 13 5.00 -6.03 7.66
C GLY A 13 3.66 -6.39 8.31
N TYR A 14 3.63 -6.51 9.64
CA TYR A 14 2.39 -6.78 10.39
C TYR A 14 1.35 -5.68 10.16
N ARG A 15 1.77 -4.41 10.14
CA ARG A 15 0.89 -3.28 9.85
C ARG A 15 0.24 -3.41 8.48
N ASN A 16 1.02 -3.70 7.43
CA ASN A 16 0.49 -3.86 6.08
C ASN A 16 -0.43 -5.08 5.98
N TYR A 17 -0.13 -6.16 6.69
CA TYR A 17 -0.99 -7.35 6.75
C TYR A 17 -2.35 -7.05 7.40
N LEU A 18 -2.34 -6.36 8.55
CA LEU A 18 -3.55 -5.90 9.24
C LEU A 18 -4.35 -4.90 8.39
N LEU A 19 -3.67 -4.00 7.66
CA LEU A 19 -4.31 -3.08 6.72
C LEU A 19 -5.02 -3.85 5.59
N PHE A 20 -4.39 -4.87 5.03
CA PHE A 20 -5.00 -5.72 4.00
C PHE A 20 -6.24 -6.47 4.52
N ILE A 21 -6.14 -7.09 5.70
CA ILE A 21 -7.28 -7.77 6.33
C ILE A 21 -8.41 -6.77 6.58
N GLY A 22 -8.08 -5.59 7.14
CA GLY A 22 -9.05 -4.53 7.39
C GLY A 22 -9.73 -4.03 6.11
N LEU A 23 -8.98 -3.91 5.00
CA LEU A 23 -9.51 -3.50 3.70
C LEU A 23 -10.48 -4.55 3.14
N ILE A 24 -10.12 -5.84 3.18
CA ILE A 24 -10.97 -6.92 2.68
C ILE A 24 -12.23 -7.05 3.54
N ALA A 25 -12.06 -7.12 4.87
CA ALA A 25 -13.17 -7.20 5.80
C ALA A 25 -14.08 -5.97 5.68
N GLY A 26 -13.51 -4.77 5.64
CA GLY A 26 -14.26 -3.53 5.51
C GLY A 26 -15.02 -3.44 4.19
N SER A 27 -14.39 -3.78 3.06
CA SER A 27 -15.06 -3.74 1.75
C SER A 27 -16.18 -4.78 1.61
N ALA A 28 -16.03 -5.97 2.19
CA ALA A 28 -17.06 -7.01 2.18
C ALA A 28 -18.18 -6.77 3.21
N LEU A 29 -17.85 -6.24 4.40
CA LEU A 29 -18.82 -5.94 5.44
C LEU A 29 -19.67 -4.70 5.09
N SER A 30 -19.10 -3.71 4.40
CA SER A 30 -19.81 -2.46 4.12
C SER A 30 -21.16 -2.69 3.40
N PRO A 31 -21.26 -3.51 2.33
CA PRO A 31 -22.54 -3.88 1.72
C PRO A 31 -23.55 -4.54 2.66
N LEU A 32 -23.09 -5.46 3.51
CA LEU A 32 -23.95 -6.20 4.43
C LEU A 32 -24.50 -5.31 5.56
N VAL A 33 -23.71 -4.31 5.94
CA VAL A 33 -24.05 -3.38 7.02
C VAL A 33 -24.99 -2.29 6.49
N TYR A 34 -24.64 -1.59 5.39
CA TYR A 34 -25.49 -0.49 4.92
C TYR A 34 -26.88 -0.98 4.46
N THR A 35 -26.99 -2.20 3.92
CA THR A 35 -28.29 -2.77 3.50
C THR A 35 -29.23 -3.05 4.67
N ARG A 36 -28.70 -3.25 5.89
CA ARG A 36 -29.50 -3.53 7.08
C ARG A 36 -29.75 -2.33 7.97
N ILE A 37 -28.75 -1.45 8.14
CA ILE A 37 -28.80 -0.33 9.10
C ILE A 37 -28.67 1.06 8.45
N GLY A 38 -28.62 1.12 7.12
CA GLY A 38 -28.46 2.36 6.37
C GLY A 38 -27.07 2.99 6.50
N TRP A 39 -26.84 4.06 5.73
CA TRP A 39 -25.56 4.79 5.73
C TRP A 39 -25.23 5.41 7.09
N SER A 40 -26.22 5.98 7.77
CA SER A 40 -26.02 6.61 9.08
C SER A 40 -25.65 5.60 10.16
N GLY A 41 -26.30 4.43 10.19
CA GLY A 41 -25.98 3.37 11.15
C GLY A 41 -24.59 2.79 10.93
N MET A 42 -24.19 2.61 9.66
CA MET A 42 -22.84 2.17 9.29
C MET A 42 -21.76 3.15 9.78
N GLY A 43 -22.00 4.47 9.61
CA GLY A 43 -21.09 5.51 10.08
C GLY A 43 -20.89 5.49 11.59
N ILE A 44 -21.96 5.34 12.36
CA ILE A 44 -21.89 5.24 13.83
C ILE A 44 -21.11 3.98 14.25
N LEU A 45 -21.36 2.85 13.59
CA LEU A 45 -20.71 1.58 13.91
C LEU A 45 -19.20 1.65 13.66
N TYR A 46 -18.77 2.12 12.49
CA TYR A 46 -17.34 2.28 12.17
C TYR A 46 -16.67 3.37 13.01
N GLY A 47 -17.36 4.47 13.30
CA GLY A 47 -16.86 5.52 14.19
C GLY A 47 -16.61 5.00 15.60
N THR A 48 -17.52 4.19 16.14
CA THR A 48 -17.38 3.58 17.47
C THR A 48 -16.20 2.61 17.51
N ILE A 49 -16.07 1.73 16.51
CA ILE A 49 -14.93 0.80 16.40
C ILE A 49 -13.61 1.58 16.33
N PHE A 50 -13.57 2.64 15.52
CA PHE A 50 -12.39 3.48 15.38
C PHE A 50 -11.97 4.12 16.71
N ILE A 51 -12.92 4.69 17.46
CA ILE A 51 -12.66 5.28 18.79
C ILE A 51 -12.08 4.24 19.75
N ILE A 52 -12.64 3.03 19.78
CA ILE A 52 -12.17 1.95 20.66
C ILE A 52 -10.72 1.58 20.32
N VAL A 53 -10.43 1.33 19.04
CA VAL A 53 -9.09 0.94 18.57
C VAL A 53 -8.08 2.06 18.82
N MET A 54 -8.45 3.31 18.54
CA MET A 54 -7.61 4.49 18.79
C MET A 54 -7.28 4.62 20.29
N SER A 55 -8.27 4.43 21.15
CA SER A 55 -8.10 4.50 22.61
C SER A 55 -7.17 3.41 23.14
N ILE A 56 -7.31 2.17 22.64
CA ILE A 56 -6.40 1.07 22.96
C ILE A 56 -4.98 1.39 22.50
N SER A 57 -4.82 1.94 21.28
CA SER A 57 -3.51 2.33 20.75
C SER A 57 -2.87 3.44 21.59
N LEU A 58 -3.65 4.40 22.10
CA LEU A 58 -3.16 5.47 22.98
C LEU A 58 -2.67 4.90 24.31
N TRP A 59 -3.39 3.95 24.91
CA TRP A 59 -2.94 3.27 26.13
C TRP A 59 -1.70 2.39 25.93
N GLY A 60 -1.55 1.77 24.75
CA GLY A 60 -0.38 0.97 24.41
C GLY A 60 0.86 1.81 24.06
N SER A 61 0.69 3.07 23.69
CA SER A 61 1.77 3.97 23.27
C SER A 61 2.54 4.52 24.46
N LYS A 62 3.41 3.70 25.05
CA LYS A 62 4.40 4.16 26.04
C LYS A 62 5.60 4.77 25.33
N GLU A 63 5.70 6.10 25.36
CA GLU A 63 6.89 6.80 24.88
C GLU A 63 8.08 6.55 25.82
N LYS A 64 9.24 6.22 25.23
CA LYS A 64 10.49 6.11 25.97
C LYS A 64 11.03 7.52 26.23
N LYS A 65 10.96 7.96 27.49
CA LYS A 65 11.39 9.31 27.94
C LYS A 65 12.84 9.69 27.58
N GLU A 66 13.69 8.71 27.26
CA GLU A 66 15.08 8.92 26.82
C GLU A 66 15.19 9.71 25.51
N PHE A 67 14.17 9.69 24.64
CA PHE A 67 14.17 10.43 23.36
C PHE A 67 13.44 11.78 23.42
N SER A 68 12.84 12.14 24.56
CA SER A 68 12.10 13.40 24.72
C SER A 68 12.99 14.60 25.05
N VAL A 69 14.32 14.42 25.11
CA VAL A 69 15.28 15.45 25.57
C VAL A 69 15.76 16.35 24.44
N GLU A 70 15.64 15.94 23.18
CA GLU A 70 16.00 16.80 22.04
C GLU A 70 14.90 17.82 21.74
N LYS A 71 15.24 19.11 21.80
CA LYS A 71 14.37 20.20 21.33
C LYS A 71 13.96 19.93 19.88
N ALA A 72 12.67 19.70 19.66
CA ALA A 72 12.12 19.55 18.32
C ALA A 72 12.50 20.79 17.48
N LEU A 73 13.10 20.56 16.32
CA LEU A 73 13.42 21.63 15.39
C LEU A 73 12.14 22.38 15.01
N PRO A 74 12.16 23.73 14.94
CA PRO A 74 11.01 24.48 14.48
C PRO A 74 10.65 24.03 13.05
N PHE A 75 9.35 23.91 12.77
CA PHE A 75 8.80 23.30 11.54
C PHE A 75 9.49 23.81 10.26
N THR A 76 9.75 25.11 10.17
CA THR A 76 10.40 25.74 9.01
C THR A 76 11.87 25.33 8.84
N GLN A 77 12.60 25.14 9.94
CA GLN A 77 13.98 24.64 9.91
C GLN A 77 14.00 23.14 9.58
N ALA A 78 13.09 22.35 10.17
CA ALA A 78 12.94 20.93 9.84
C ALA A 78 12.63 20.72 8.34
N LEU A 79 11.75 21.55 7.77
CA LEU A 79 11.41 21.53 6.35
C LEU A 79 12.63 21.90 5.48
N LYS A 80 13.32 23.01 5.79
CA LYS A 80 14.53 23.42 5.05
C LYS A 80 15.63 22.37 5.12
N CYS A 81 15.88 21.78 6.29
CA CYS A 81 16.88 20.73 6.47
C CYS A 81 16.52 19.46 5.68
N SER A 82 15.24 19.08 5.67
CA SER A 82 14.74 17.93 4.90
C SER A 82 14.86 18.16 3.39
N LEU A 83 14.45 19.34 2.92
CA LEU A 83 14.54 19.73 1.50
C LEU A 83 15.98 20.03 1.04
N LYS A 84 16.94 20.27 1.93
CA LYS A 84 18.35 20.39 1.55
C LYS A 84 19.03 19.03 1.35
N ASN A 85 18.46 17.97 1.93
CA ASN A 85 19.03 16.63 1.82
C ASN A 85 18.69 16.00 0.46
N ARG A 86 19.68 15.95 -0.44
CA ARG A 86 19.54 15.36 -1.78
C ARG A 86 19.09 13.90 -1.73
N SER A 87 19.55 13.12 -0.74
CA SER A 87 19.12 11.73 -0.59
C SER A 87 17.64 11.63 -0.21
N PHE A 88 17.14 12.56 0.59
CA PHE A 88 15.71 12.65 0.94
C PHE A 88 14.88 13.05 -0.28
N ILE A 89 15.26 14.10 -1.01
CA ILE A 89 14.52 14.52 -2.21
C ILE A 89 14.47 13.42 -3.25
N THR A 90 15.61 12.77 -3.56
CA THR A 90 15.63 11.69 -4.56
C THR A 90 14.74 10.53 -4.13
N TYR A 91 14.73 10.18 -2.84
CA TYR A 91 13.83 9.14 -2.33
C TYR A 91 12.36 9.55 -2.41
N VAL A 92 12.02 10.76 -1.97
CA VAL A 92 10.65 11.28 -2.00
C VAL A 92 10.14 11.37 -3.43
N LEU A 93 10.94 11.89 -4.36
CA LEU A 93 10.58 11.99 -5.77
C LEU A 93 10.39 10.60 -6.39
N ALA A 94 11.29 9.65 -6.11
CA ALA A 94 11.14 8.28 -6.58
C ALA A 94 9.88 7.61 -6.01
N SER A 95 9.64 7.76 -4.70
CA SER A 95 8.44 7.23 -4.04
C SER A 95 7.17 7.87 -4.59
N PHE A 96 7.20 9.17 -4.88
CA PHE A 96 6.09 9.89 -5.50
C PHE A 96 5.80 9.35 -6.91
N LEU A 97 6.83 9.17 -7.74
CA LEU A 97 6.67 8.62 -9.09
C LEU A 97 6.13 7.18 -9.05
N VAL A 98 6.60 6.34 -8.13
CA VAL A 98 6.06 4.99 -7.93
C VAL A 98 4.59 5.04 -7.53
N GLN A 99 4.24 5.88 -6.56
CA GLN A 99 2.86 6.03 -6.09
C GLN A 99 1.95 6.57 -7.18
N LEU A 100 2.43 7.53 -7.97
CA LEU A 100 1.71 8.12 -9.10
C LEU A 100 1.46 7.07 -10.18
N SER A 101 2.48 6.31 -10.57
CA SER A 101 2.34 5.21 -11.54
C SER A 101 1.34 4.16 -11.08
N PHE A 102 1.41 3.75 -9.81
CA PHE A 102 0.47 2.77 -9.25
C PHE A 102 -0.97 3.30 -9.23
N THR A 103 -1.16 4.56 -8.86
CA THR A 103 -2.47 5.21 -8.82
C THR A 103 -3.05 5.36 -10.24
N MET A 104 -2.23 5.80 -11.20
CA MET A 104 -2.61 5.84 -12.61
C MET A 104 -2.97 4.47 -13.15
N LEU A 105 -2.21 3.43 -12.78
CA LEU A 105 -2.49 2.06 -13.22
C LEU A 105 -3.88 1.62 -12.77
N ILE A 106 -4.22 1.77 -11.48
CA ILE A 106 -5.55 1.41 -10.96
C ILE A 106 -6.66 2.25 -11.62
N ALA A 107 -6.41 3.55 -11.85
CA ALA A 107 -7.38 4.44 -12.48
C ALA A 107 -7.62 4.11 -13.97
N CYS A 108 -6.58 3.71 -14.70
CA CYS A 108 -6.65 3.36 -16.11
C CYS A 108 -7.10 1.93 -16.37
N LEU A 109 -6.94 1.01 -15.41
CA LEU A 109 -7.33 -0.40 -15.52
C LEU A 109 -8.78 -0.59 -16.02
N PRO A 110 -9.82 0.11 -15.49
CA PRO A 110 -11.18 -0.04 -16.01
C PRO A 110 -11.35 0.40 -17.46
N PHE A 111 -10.63 1.45 -17.88
CA PHE A 111 -10.61 1.91 -19.26
C PHE A 111 -9.89 0.90 -20.15
N TYR A 112 -8.77 0.36 -19.70
CA TYR A 112 -8.00 -0.63 -20.44
C TYR A 112 -8.83 -1.89 -20.71
N THR A 113 -9.53 -2.42 -19.71
CA THR A 113 -10.38 -3.60 -19.89
C THR A 113 -11.55 -3.35 -20.84
N LYS A 114 -12.17 -2.17 -20.76
CA LYS A 114 -13.32 -1.82 -21.60
C LYS A 114 -12.93 -1.53 -23.05
N TYR A 115 -11.86 -0.76 -23.27
CA TYR A 115 -11.50 -0.26 -24.60
C TYR A 115 -10.48 -1.14 -25.32
N VAL A 116 -9.51 -1.72 -24.62
CA VAL A 116 -8.46 -2.56 -25.23
C VAL A 116 -8.89 -4.02 -25.25
N LEU A 117 -9.35 -4.54 -24.11
CA LEU A 117 -9.73 -5.95 -23.99
C LEU A 117 -11.17 -6.25 -24.41
N LYS A 118 -11.97 -5.20 -24.72
CA LYS A 118 -13.40 -5.29 -25.06
C LYS A 118 -14.20 -6.13 -24.07
N GLY A 119 -13.79 -6.13 -22.80
CA GLY A 119 -14.39 -6.90 -21.72
C GLY A 119 -15.58 -6.18 -21.07
N THR A 120 -16.32 -6.91 -20.26
CA THR A 120 -17.43 -6.36 -19.45
C THR A 120 -16.91 -5.80 -18.12
N GLU A 121 -17.74 -5.02 -17.41
CA GLU A 121 -17.38 -4.49 -16.08
C GLU A 121 -17.05 -5.61 -15.06
N GLN A 122 -17.63 -6.79 -15.23
CA GLN A 122 -17.31 -7.96 -14.41
C GLN A 122 -15.87 -8.45 -14.63
N ASP A 123 -15.28 -8.22 -15.80
CA ASP A 123 -13.91 -8.64 -16.12
C ASP A 123 -12.86 -7.75 -15.48
N ASN A 124 -13.19 -6.49 -15.13
CA ASN A 124 -12.32 -5.64 -14.32
C ASN A 124 -12.04 -6.25 -12.95
N THR A 125 -13.10 -6.72 -12.28
CA THR A 125 -12.98 -7.37 -10.99
C THR A 125 -12.10 -8.63 -11.09
N LYS A 126 -12.24 -9.37 -12.19
CA LYS A 126 -11.42 -10.56 -12.45
C LYS A 126 -9.95 -10.24 -12.77
N MET A 127 -9.62 -9.05 -13.26
CA MET A 127 -8.22 -8.60 -13.45
C MET A 127 -7.59 -8.04 -12.18
N LEU A 128 -8.38 -7.39 -11.32
CA LEU A 128 -7.94 -6.88 -10.02
C LEU A 128 -7.66 -7.99 -9.00
N LEU A 129 -8.44 -9.07 -9.02
CA LEU A 129 -8.32 -10.17 -8.06
C LEU A 129 -6.92 -10.85 -8.08
N PRO A 130 -6.34 -11.22 -9.23
CA PRO A 130 -4.96 -11.74 -9.31
C PRO A 130 -3.91 -10.76 -8.78
N ILE A 131 -4.04 -9.45 -9.06
CA ILE A 131 -3.12 -8.42 -8.58
C ILE A 131 -3.07 -8.43 -7.05
N PHE A 132 -4.24 -8.44 -6.41
CA PHE A 132 -4.32 -8.47 -4.95
C PHE A 132 -3.79 -9.77 -4.34
N LEU A 133 -4.10 -10.93 -4.95
CA LEU A 133 -3.61 -12.22 -4.48
C LEU A 133 -2.09 -12.31 -4.55
N VAL A 134 -1.48 -11.87 -5.66
CA VAL A 134 -0.03 -11.86 -5.80
C VAL A 134 0.61 -10.81 -4.90
N ALA A 135 0.02 -9.62 -4.76
CA ALA A 135 0.50 -8.61 -3.81
C ALA A 135 0.54 -9.14 -2.38
N PHE A 136 -0.50 -9.89 -1.99
CA PHE A 136 -0.56 -10.51 -0.68
C PHE A 136 0.48 -11.63 -0.51
N ALA A 137 0.67 -12.50 -1.51
CA ALA A 137 1.67 -13.56 -1.47
C ALA A 137 3.11 -13.01 -1.45
N THR A 138 3.36 -11.95 -2.23
CA THR A 138 4.70 -11.39 -2.42
C THR A 138 5.13 -10.52 -1.24
N ILE A 139 4.22 -10.09 -0.36
CA ILE A 139 4.57 -9.30 0.83
C ILE A 139 5.60 -10.01 1.73
N LEU A 140 5.50 -11.34 1.87
CA LEU A 140 6.43 -12.14 2.66
C LEU A 140 7.80 -12.24 1.98
N ILE A 141 7.82 -12.29 0.65
CA ILE A 141 9.03 -12.34 -0.17
C ILE A 141 9.77 -11.00 -0.05
N TRP A 142 9.07 -9.88 -0.21
CA TRP A 142 9.66 -8.55 -0.06
C TRP A 142 10.13 -8.25 1.36
N LYS A 143 9.44 -8.77 2.39
CA LYS A 143 9.94 -8.71 3.78
C LYS A 143 11.33 -9.35 3.86
N LYS A 144 11.49 -10.59 3.38
CA LYS A 144 12.78 -11.30 3.38
C LYS A 144 13.86 -10.57 2.57
N ILE A 145 13.52 -10.02 1.41
CA ILE A 145 14.46 -9.26 0.57
C ILE A 145 14.91 -7.98 1.30
N THR A 146 13.98 -7.27 1.93
CA THR A 146 14.26 -6.05 2.69
C THR A 146 15.16 -6.31 3.89
N ASP A 147 14.92 -7.40 4.61
CA ASP A 147 15.75 -7.80 5.76
C ASP A 147 17.16 -8.23 5.34
N LYS A 148 17.32 -8.85 4.16
CA LYS A 148 18.62 -9.35 3.68
C LYS A 148 19.47 -8.28 2.99
N PHE A 149 18.87 -7.44 2.16
CA PHE A 149 19.59 -6.48 1.31
C PHE A 149 19.49 -5.02 1.80
N GLY A 150 18.64 -4.76 2.79
CA GLY A 150 18.34 -3.43 3.30
C GLY A 150 17.34 -2.66 2.42
N ALA A 151 16.60 -1.75 3.05
CA ALA A 151 15.50 -1.00 2.43
C ALA A 151 15.89 -0.27 1.13
N LYS A 152 17.09 0.31 1.05
CA LYS A 152 17.53 1.06 -0.14
C LYS A 152 17.77 0.18 -1.38
N LYS A 153 18.28 -1.05 -1.19
CA LYS A 153 18.48 -1.98 -2.32
C LYS A 153 17.15 -2.64 -2.70
N ALA A 154 16.36 -3.06 -1.72
CA ALA A 154 15.03 -3.63 -1.95
C ALA A 154 14.13 -2.67 -2.74
N PHE A 155 14.11 -1.38 -2.38
CA PHE A 155 13.35 -0.36 -3.09
C PHE A 155 13.77 -0.19 -4.56
N ARG A 156 15.08 -0.24 -4.85
CA ARG A 156 15.56 -0.18 -6.24
C ARG A 156 15.16 -1.41 -7.05
N ILE A 157 15.23 -2.59 -6.46
CA ILE A 157 14.80 -3.84 -7.12
C ILE A 157 13.29 -3.77 -7.40
N ALA A 158 12.48 -3.30 -6.44
CA ALA A 158 11.04 -3.15 -6.62
C ALA A 158 10.69 -2.23 -7.80
N ILE A 159 11.37 -1.09 -7.94
CA ILE A 159 11.17 -0.18 -9.08
C ILE A 159 11.47 -0.90 -10.41
N ILE A 160 12.57 -1.65 -10.49
CA ILE A 160 12.95 -2.38 -11.71
C ILE A 160 11.93 -3.46 -12.02
N THR A 161 11.54 -4.26 -11.02
CA THR A 161 10.55 -5.32 -11.18
C THR A 161 9.20 -4.76 -11.63
N PHE A 162 8.74 -3.67 -11.03
CA PHE A 162 7.50 -2.99 -11.42
C PHE A 162 7.58 -2.44 -12.85
N SER A 163 8.72 -1.86 -13.24
CA SER A 163 8.93 -1.35 -14.60
C SER A 163 8.87 -2.48 -15.64
N ILE A 164 9.46 -3.64 -15.34
CA ILE A 164 9.42 -4.82 -16.21
C ILE A 164 8.01 -5.40 -16.27
N ALA A 165 7.27 -5.43 -15.15
CA ALA A 165 5.92 -5.97 -15.09
C ALA A 165 4.90 -5.18 -15.94
N ILE A 166 5.15 -3.89 -16.20
CA ILE A 166 4.29 -3.05 -17.05
C ILE A 166 4.50 -3.30 -18.55
N ILE A 167 5.68 -3.75 -18.98
CA ILE A 167 6.00 -3.90 -20.42
C ILE A 167 5.04 -4.88 -21.13
N PRO A 168 4.75 -6.09 -20.59
CA PRO A 168 3.88 -7.04 -21.28
C PRO A 168 2.44 -6.53 -21.45
N LEU A 169 1.97 -5.61 -20.61
CA LEU A 169 0.63 -5.01 -20.69
C LEU A 169 0.40 -4.27 -22.03
N PHE A 170 1.45 -3.77 -22.68
CA PHE A 170 1.32 -3.08 -23.97
C PHE A 170 1.01 -4.03 -25.15
N PHE A 171 1.34 -5.32 -25.03
CA PHE A 171 1.24 -6.28 -26.14
C PHE A 171 0.00 -7.18 -26.08
N ILE A 172 -0.84 -7.01 -25.08
CA ILE A 172 -1.98 -7.90 -24.81
C ILE A 172 -3.25 -7.37 -25.45
N ASN A 173 -3.93 -8.24 -26.19
CA ASN A 173 -5.24 -7.99 -26.79
C ASN A 173 -6.33 -8.98 -26.31
N ASN A 174 -6.04 -9.81 -25.30
CA ASN A 174 -6.93 -10.88 -24.85
C ASN A 174 -7.07 -10.90 -23.32
N ILE A 175 -8.30 -11.14 -22.84
CA ILE A 175 -8.64 -11.09 -21.40
C ILE A 175 -7.85 -12.14 -20.59
N LYS A 176 -7.69 -13.36 -21.11
CA LYS A 176 -6.99 -14.47 -20.42
C LYS A 176 -5.49 -14.17 -20.22
N THR A 177 -4.83 -13.63 -21.23
CA THR A 177 -3.42 -13.22 -21.13
C THR A 177 -3.28 -11.96 -20.28
N GLY A 178 -4.29 -11.07 -20.31
CA GLY A 178 -4.39 -9.93 -19.41
C GLY A 178 -4.38 -10.34 -17.94
N MET A 179 -5.14 -11.37 -17.54
CA MET A 179 -5.16 -11.85 -16.15
C MET A 179 -3.80 -12.38 -15.68
N ILE A 180 -3.08 -13.11 -16.52
CA ILE A 180 -1.76 -13.65 -16.19
C ILE A 180 -0.74 -12.52 -16.01
N VAL A 181 -0.75 -11.54 -16.91
CA VAL A 181 0.16 -10.38 -16.81
C VAL A 181 -0.22 -9.46 -15.64
N SER A 182 -1.51 -9.33 -15.34
CA SER A 182 -1.99 -8.61 -14.15
C SER A 182 -1.40 -9.22 -12.88
N ALA A 183 -1.28 -10.55 -12.80
CA ALA A 183 -0.66 -11.22 -11.67
C ALA A 183 0.80 -10.76 -11.45
N PHE A 184 1.58 -10.54 -12.51
CA PHE A 184 2.94 -10.03 -12.41
C PHE A 184 3.03 -8.58 -11.89
N LEU A 185 1.99 -7.77 -12.06
CA LEU A 185 1.92 -6.41 -11.50
C LEU A 185 1.75 -6.41 -9.97
N GLY A 186 1.30 -7.53 -9.40
CA GLY A 186 1.20 -7.71 -7.96
C GLY A 186 2.53 -8.06 -7.28
N ILE A 187 3.62 -8.27 -8.02
CA ILE A 187 4.95 -8.50 -7.44
C ILE A 187 5.57 -7.17 -7.04
#